data_AF-A0A5K1CBQ7-F1
#
_entry.id   AF-A0A5K1CBQ7-F1
#
_cell.length_a   1.000
_cell.length_b   1.000
_cell.length_c   1.000
_cell.angle_alpha   90.00
_cell.angle_beta   90.00
_cell.angle_gamma   90.00
#
_symmetry.space_group_name_H-M   'P 1'
#
loop_
_entity.id
_entity.type
_entity.pdbx_description
1 polymer ?
#
loop_
_entity_poly.entity_id
_entity_poly.type
_entity_poly.pdbx_seq_one_letter_code
_entity_poly.pdbx_strand_id
1 'polypeptide(L)' 'MICITVRAKSLMNGECTKSKLWLVDLAGSERLAKTDARGERLNEAKNINRSLSALGDVISALATKSSHVPF' A
#
# COMPACT_ATOMS: atom_id res chain seq x y z
N MET A 1 -1.21 -9.73 1.06
CA MET A 1 -0.08 -9.13 0.32
C MET A 1 0.89 -10.22 -0.09
N ILE A 2 1.31 -10.23 -1.37
CA ILE A 2 2.30 -11.16 -1.93
C ILE A 2 3.47 -10.34 -2.47
N CYS A 3 4.70 -10.82 -2.25
CA CYS A 3 5.92 -10.20 -2.77
C CYS A 3 6.65 -11.19 -3.67
N ILE A 4 6.75 -10.88 -4.96
CA ILE A 4 7.54 -11.66 -5.91
C ILE A 4 8.89 -10.96 -6.06
N THR A 5 9.97 -11.63 -5.66
CA THR A 5 11.33 -11.13 -5.88
C THR A 5 11.92 -11.78 -7.11
N VAL A 6 12.30 -10.98 -8.10
CA VAL A 6 12.97 -11.43 -9.32
C VAL A 6 14.43 -11.04 -9.25
N ARG A 7 15.33 -11.98 -9.55
CA ARG A 7 16.76 -11.72 -9.72
C ARG A 7 17.15 -12.14 -11.12
N ALA A 8 17.84 -11.28 -11.84
CA ALA A 8 18.33 -11.58 -13.17
C ALA A 8 19.82 -11.28 -13.26
N LYS A 9 20.53 -12.04 -14.09
CA LYS A 9 21.93 -11.79 -14.44
C LYS A 9 22.03 -11.72 -15.95
N SER A 10 22.52 -10.61 -16.46
CA SER A 10 22.84 -10.45 -17.88
C SER A 10 24.07 -11.29 -18.22
N LEU A 11 23.95 -12.12 -19.26
CA LEU A 11 25.06 -12.96 -19.72
C LEU A 11 26.05 -12.20 -20.61
N MET A 12 25.67 -11.04 -21.14
CA MET A 12 26.52 -10.24 -22.04
C MET A 12 27.54 -9.37 -21.28
N ASN A 13 27.13 -8.80 -20.15
CA ASN A 13 27.96 -7.88 -19.36
C ASN A 13 28.09 -8.28 -17.88
N GLY A 14 27.47 -9.39 -17.46
CA GLY A 14 27.53 -9.90 -16.09
C GLY A 14 26.70 -9.13 -15.07
N GLU A 15 25.95 -8.11 -15.48
CA GLU A 15 25.16 -7.24 -14.61
C GLU A 15 24.06 -8.02 -13.88
N CYS A 16 23.90 -7.80 -12.57
CA CYS A 16 22.88 -8.45 -11.76
C CYS A 16 21.81 -7.43 -11.34
N THR A 17 20.55 -7.71 -11.64
CA THR A 17 19.42 -6.90 -11.19
C THR A 17 18.57 -7.67 -10.17
N LYS A 18 17.96 -6.94 -9.24
CA LYS A 18 17.02 -7.47 -8.25
C LYS A 18 15.82 -6.54 -8.18
N SER A 19 14.64 -7.10 -8.42
CA SER A 19 13.38 -6.38 -8.41
C SER A 19 12.41 -7.04 -7.43
N LYS A 20 11.52 -6.24 -6.85
CA LYS A 20 10.41 -6.72 -6.02
C LYS A 20 9.10 -6.22 -6.63
N LEU A 21 8.20 -7.16 -6.91
CA LEU A 21 6.83 -6.87 -7.30
C LEU A 21 5.92 -7.17 -6.10
N TRP A 22 5.23 -6.15 -5.61
CA TRP A 22 4.25 -6.30 -4.54
C TRP A 22 2.85 -6.36 -5.13
N LEU A 23 2.15 -7.46 -4.88
CA LEU A 23 0.73 -7.65 -5.19
C LEU A 23 -0.04 -7.45 -3.89
N VAL A 24 -0.73 -6.32 -3.79
CA VAL A 24 -1.46 -5.93 -2.59
C VAL A 24 -2.95 -5.98 -2.90
N ASP A 25 -3.65 -6.88 -2.22
CA ASP A 25 -5.11 -6.89 -2.16
C ASP A 25 -5.53 -6.06 -0.94
N LEU A 26 -6.31 -5.01 -1.16
CA LEU A 26 -6.68 -4.04 -0.14
C LEU A 26 -8.07 -4.35 0.40
N ALA A 27 -8.27 -4.05 1.70
CA ALA A 27 -9.57 -4.12 2.32
C ALA A 27 -10.54 -3.08 1.72
N GLY A 28 -11.83 -3.25 2.00
CA GLY A 28 -12.88 -2.32 1.58
C GLY A 28 -12.66 -0.89 2.06
N SER A 29 -13.01 0.08 1.21
CA SER A 29 -12.87 1.52 1.46
C SER A 29 -14.19 2.18 1.87
N GLU A 30 -15.16 1.38 2.34
CA GLU A 30 -16.45 1.88 2.74
C GLU A 30 -16.35 2.87 3.91
N ARG A 31 -17.16 3.93 3.81
CA ARG A 31 -17.23 4.95 4.85
C ARG A 31 -17.94 4.41 6.08
N LEU A 32 -17.30 4.53 7.24
CA LEU A 32 -17.88 4.20 8.55
C LEU A 32 -19.26 4.79 8.80
N ALA A 33 -19.51 6.03 8.34
CA ALA A 33 -20.81 6.68 8.53
C ALA A 33 -21.98 5.96 7.84
N LYS A 34 -21.69 5.03 6.91
CA LYS A 34 -22.68 4.21 6.22
C LYS A 34 -22.80 2.81 6.81
N THR A 35 -22.05 2.49 7.86
CA THR A 35 -22.08 1.19 8.54
C THR A 35 -22.71 1.34 9.92
N ASP A 36 -23.52 0.37 10.34
CA ASP A 36 -24.02 0.29 11.73
C ASP A 36 -23.06 -0.53 12.60
N ALA A 37 -21.75 -0.43 12.31
CA ALA A 37 -20.71 -1.17 13.01
C ALA A 37 -20.53 -0.62 14.43
N ARG A 38 -20.44 -1.53 15.41
CA ARG A 38 -20.31 -1.19 16.85
C ARG A 38 -19.19 -1.99 17.49
N GLY A 39 -18.75 -1.53 18.66
CA GLY A 39 -17.72 -2.21 19.47
C GLY A 39 -16.45 -2.49 18.67
N GLU A 40 -15.97 -3.73 18.72
CA GLU A 40 -14.73 -4.14 18.03
C GLU A 40 -14.80 -3.95 16.52
N ARG A 41 -15.96 -4.19 15.89
CA ARG A 41 -16.12 -4.06 14.44
C ARG A 41 -16.03 -2.61 13.96
N LEU A 42 -16.45 -1.66 14.80
CA LEU A 42 -16.22 -0.24 14.56
C LEU A 42 -14.73 0.11 14.65
N ASN A 43 -14.01 -0.49 15.61
CA ASN A 43 -12.59 -0.26 15.78
C ASN A 43 -11.77 -0.84 14.61
N GLU A 44 -12.12 -2.04 14.15
CA GLU A 44 -11.56 -2.66 12.95
C GLU A 44 -11.77 -1.78 11.72
N ALA A 45 -13.00 -1.34 11.46
CA ALA A 45 -13.31 -0.53 10.30
C ALA A 45 -12.66 0.89 10.36
N LYS A 46 -12.41 1.42 11.56
CA LYS A 46 -11.57 2.63 11.76
C LYS A 46 -10.13 2.38 11.35
N ASN A 47 -9.55 1.26 11.76
CA ASN A 47 -8.17 0.92 11.42
C ASN A 47 -7.99 0.66 9.92
N ILE A 48 -8.96 0.00 9.27
CA ILE A 48 -8.98 -0.17 7.80
C ILE A 48 -9.00 1.18 7.09
N ASN A 49 -9.92 2.07 7.46
CA ASN A 49 -10.00 3.39 6.82
C ASN A 49 -8.76 4.25 7.08
N ARG A 50 -8.15 4.13 8.27
CA ARG A 50 -6.92 4.85 8.61
C ARG A 50 -5.75 4.40 7.74
N SER A 51 -5.55 3.09 7.56
CA SER A 51 -4.46 2.58 6.73
C SER A 51 -4.66 2.90 5.24
N LEU A 52 -5.89 2.84 4.73
CA LEU A 52 -6.22 3.22 3.36
C LEU A 52 -6.05 4.73 3.11
N SER A 53 -6.43 5.57 4.08
CA SER A 53 -6.22 7.03 3.98
C SER A 53 -4.72 7.36 3.97
N ALA A 54 -3.93 6.76 4.87
CA ALA A 54 -2.48 6.95 4.89
C ALA A 54 -1.82 6.51 3.57
N LEU A 55 -2.26 5.39 2.98
CA LEU A 55 -1.81 4.98 1.65
C LEU A 55 -2.15 6.03 0.58
N GLY A 56 -3.36 6.59 0.62
CA GLY A 56 -3.79 7.68 -0.26
C GLY A 56 -2.93 8.93 -0.11
N ASP A 57 -2.60 9.31 1.12
CA ASP A 57 -1.75 10.47 1.42
C ASP A 57 -0.33 10.28 0.87
N VAL A 58 0.26 9.10 1.03
CA VAL A 58 1.58 8.75 0.48
C VAL A 58 1.57 8.81 -1.05
N ILE A 59 0.57 8.19 -1.70
CA ILE A 59 0.45 8.19 -3.16
C ILE A 59 0.28 9.62 -3.68
N SER A 60 -0.56 10.42 -3.03
CA SER A 60 -0.79 11.81 -3.39
C SER A 60 0.49 12.64 -3.28
N ALA A 61 1.21 12.54 -2.16
CA ALA A 61 2.46 13.25 -1.93
C ALA A 61 3.55 12.88 -2.97
N LEU A 62 3.63 11.61 -3.36
CA LEU A 62 4.53 11.15 -4.42
C LEU A 62 4.13 11.70 -5.79
N ALA A 63 2.84 11.69 -6.13
CA ALA A 63 2.32 12.18 -7.39
C ALA A 63 2.55 13.70 -7.55
N THR A 64 2.39 14.47 -6.48
CA THR A 64 2.63 15.92 -6.48
C THR A 64 4.10 16.28 -6.26
N LYS A 65 5.01 15.31 -6.13
CA LYS A 65 6.44 15.51 -5.83
C LYS A 65 6.66 16.38 -4.59
N SER A 66 5.85 16.16 -3.56
CA SER A 66 5.99 16.82 -2.26
C SER A 66 7.40 16.61 -1.71
N SER A 67 7.95 17.62 -1.02
CA SER A 67 9.25 17.51 -0.35
C SER A 67 9.24 16.48 0.79
N HIS A 68 8.08 16.27 1.41
CA HIS A 68 7.87 15.26 2.45
C HIS A 68 6.77 14.27 2.03
N VAL A 69 7.03 12.98 2.26
CA VAL A 69 6.10 11.88 2.02
C VAL A 69 5.85 11.14 3.36
N PRO A 70 4.61 11.05 3.85
CA PRO A 70 4.30 10.52 5.18
C PRO A 70 4.13 9.00 5.19
N PHE A 71 5.24 8.25 5.08
CA PHE A 71 5.25 6.77 5.10
C PHE A 71 4.81 6.15 6.44
#